data_AF-W2NJ68-F1
#
_entry.id   AF-W2NJ68-F1
#
_cell.length_a   1.000
_cell.length_b   1.000
_cell.length_c   1.000
_cell.angle_alpha   90.00
_cell.angle_beta   90.00
_cell.angle_gamma   90.00
#
_symmetry.space_group_name_H-M   'P 1'
#
loop_
_entity.id
_entity.type
_entity.pdbx_description
1 polymer ?
#
loop_
_entity_poly.entity_id
_entity_poly.type
_entity_poly.pdbx_seq_one_letter_code
_entity_poly.pdbx_strand_id
1 'polypeptide(L)'
;MQELGYKFRVSKRKGKKYDALLSDGRVVSFGAIKSNGEPYQQYQDRTNLKAYRDYDHKDTKRRERYYKRHGPIDDQHPYTPDCFRNQLYSRLIAGFDGFDFVGELTRIEKMIESQQERIQEAQNQLNLINREFLPGDIESVYRDRALTAMNDSSDKIDRLEILKDELKRLQLL
;
A
#
# COMPACT_ATOMS: atom_id res chain seq x y z
N MET A 1 2.29 18.09 4.45
CA MET A 1 1.57 17.13 3.59
C MET A 1 0.25 17.75 3.17
N GLN A 2 -0.25 17.45 1.98
CA GLN A 2 -1.52 17.98 1.47
C GLN A 2 -2.64 17.01 1.86
N GLU A 3 -3.70 17.49 2.52
CA GLU A 3 -4.86 16.63 2.81
C GLU A 3 -5.51 16.14 1.51
N LEU A 4 -6.11 14.94 1.54
CA LEU A 4 -6.90 14.43 0.41
C LEU A 4 -7.99 15.45 0.06
N GLY A 5 -7.85 16.11 -1.09
CA GLY A 5 -8.58 17.31 -1.47
C GLY A 5 -10.05 17.09 -1.84
N TYR A 6 -10.82 16.34 -1.05
CA TYR A 6 -12.25 16.19 -1.23
C TYR A 6 -13.00 15.84 0.06
N LYS A 7 -14.29 16.20 0.13
CA LYS A 7 -15.21 15.88 1.25
C LYS A 7 -16.51 15.27 0.72
N PHE A 8 -17.10 14.33 1.46
CA PHE A 8 -18.35 13.68 1.08
C PHE A 8 -19.59 14.32 1.72
N ARG A 9 -20.71 14.25 0.99
CA ARG A 9 -22.07 14.42 1.54
C ARG A 9 -23.04 13.43 0.88
N VAL A 10 -24.20 13.20 1.49
CA VAL A 10 -25.34 12.57 0.81
C VAL A 10 -25.78 13.45 -0.35
N SER A 11 -25.98 12.86 -1.53
CA SER A 11 -26.33 13.58 -2.76
C SER A 11 -27.77 14.09 -2.71
N LYS A 12 -27.98 15.34 -3.12
CA LYS A 12 -29.32 15.90 -3.39
C LYS A 12 -29.83 15.59 -4.81
N ARG A 13 -29.00 14.98 -5.67
CA ARG A 13 -29.32 14.67 -7.06
C ARG A 13 -30.13 13.37 -7.16
N LYS A 14 -31.31 13.43 -7.80
CA LYS A 14 -32.18 12.26 -8.06
C LYS A 14 -31.38 11.13 -8.72
N GLY A 15 -31.50 9.91 -8.18
CA GLY A 15 -30.81 8.72 -8.67
C GLY A 15 -29.36 8.52 -8.19
N LYS A 16 -28.82 9.38 -7.31
CA LYS A 16 -27.44 9.32 -6.81
C LYS A 16 -27.39 9.25 -5.28
N LYS A 17 -26.41 8.51 -4.74
CA LYS A 17 -26.24 8.29 -3.29
C LYS A 17 -25.42 9.39 -2.63
N TYR A 18 -24.28 9.74 -3.23
CA TYR A 18 -23.27 10.59 -2.62
C TYR A 18 -22.75 11.63 -3.61
N ASP A 19 -22.31 12.77 -3.09
CA ASP A 19 -21.48 13.74 -3.79
C ASP A 19 -20.08 13.75 -3.15
N ALA A 20 -19.04 13.71 -3.98
CA ALA A 20 -17.70 14.18 -3.59
C ALA A 20 -17.58 15.66 -3.98
N LEU A 21 -17.26 16.54 -3.02
CA LEU A 21 -16.88 17.93 -3.27
C LEU A 21 -15.35 18.00 -3.28
N LEU A 22 -14.75 18.40 -4.40
CA LEU A 22 -13.31 18.55 -4.52
C LEU A 22 -12.85 19.92 -3.98
N SER A 23 -11.56 20.05 -3.66
CA SER A 23 -10.93 21.31 -3.21
C SER A 23 -10.96 22.42 -4.27
N ASP A 24 -11.04 22.06 -5.54
CA ASP A 24 -11.26 22.99 -6.67
C ASP A 24 -12.73 23.39 -6.88
N GLY A 25 -13.64 22.95 -6.00
CA GLY A 25 -15.07 23.27 -6.05
C GLY A 25 -15.91 22.37 -6.97
N ARG A 26 -15.31 21.47 -7.77
CA ARG A 26 -16.07 20.51 -8.57
C ARG A 26 -16.86 19.54 -7.68
N VAL A 27 -18.01 19.08 -8.17
CA VAL A 27 -18.88 18.12 -7.47
C VAL A 27 -19.11 16.89 -8.33
N VAL A 28 -18.80 15.71 -7.79
CA VAL A 28 -18.88 14.42 -8.51
C VAL A 28 -19.88 13.50 -7.83
N SER A 29 -21.07 13.33 -8.44
CA SER A 29 -22.17 12.53 -7.87
C SER A 29 -22.07 11.04 -8.22
N PHE A 30 -21.93 10.17 -7.20
CA PHE A 30 -21.67 8.74 -7.33
C PHE A 30 -22.67 7.86 -6.55
N GLY A 31 -22.46 6.54 -6.66
CA GLY A 31 -23.48 5.53 -6.37
C GLY A 31 -24.68 5.61 -7.34
N ALA A 32 -25.68 4.78 -7.08
CA ALA A 32 -26.94 4.76 -7.82
C ALA A 32 -28.12 4.44 -6.91
N ILE A 33 -29.27 5.06 -7.21
CA ILE A 33 -30.57 4.76 -6.62
C ILE A 33 -31.51 4.41 -7.79
N LYS A 34 -32.30 3.33 -7.64
CA LYS A 34 -33.26 2.84 -8.63
C LYS A 34 -34.40 3.84 -8.84
N SER A 35 -35.18 3.65 -9.91
CA SER A 35 -36.38 4.43 -10.22
C SER A 35 -37.46 4.36 -9.13
N ASN A 36 -37.57 3.23 -8.41
CA ASN A 36 -38.48 3.04 -7.28
C ASN A 36 -37.95 3.62 -5.94
N GLY A 37 -36.83 4.35 -5.94
CA GLY A 37 -36.24 4.95 -4.75
C GLY A 37 -35.30 4.04 -3.95
N GLU A 38 -35.23 2.74 -4.26
CA GLU A 38 -34.31 1.83 -3.57
C GLU A 38 -32.84 2.06 -3.99
N PRO A 39 -31.91 2.24 -3.04
CA PRO A 39 -30.48 2.23 -3.34
C PRO A 39 -30.03 0.91 -3.99
N TYR A 40 -29.16 0.97 -5.01
CA TYR A 40 -28.50 -0.25 -5.52
C TYR A 40 -27.57 -0.83 -4.44
N GLN A 41 -27.56 -2.15 -4.26
CA GLN A 41 -26.63 -2.82 -3.34
C GLN A 41 -25.17 -2.66 -3.79
N GLN A 42 -24.27 -2.42 -2.83
CA GLN A 42 -22.83 -2.27 -3.05
C GLN A 42 -22.01 -3.34 -2.32
N TYR A 43 -20.70 -3.41 -2.57
CA TYR A 43 -19.85 -4.35 -1.83
C TYR A 43 -19.72 -3.93 -0.36
N GLN A 44 -19.34 -2.67 -0.12
CA GLN A 44 -19.18 -2.07 1.20
C GLN A 44 -19.20 -0.54 1.12
N ASP A 45 -19.95 0.14 1.99
CA ASP A 45 -19.96 1.60 2.08
C ASP A 45 -18.69 2.08 2.81
N ARG A 46 -17.66 2.45 2.04
CA ARG A 46 -16.38 2.92 2.60
C ARG A 46 -16.34 4.42 2.89
N THR A 47 -17.36 5.19 2.50
CA THR A 47 -17.44 6.63 2.84
C THR A 47 -17.37 6.85 4.36
N ASN A 48 -16.97 8.05 4.80
CA ASN A 48 -17.02 8.43 6.21
C ASN A 48 -18.47 8.65 6.73
N LEU A 49 -19.47 8.65 5.83
CA LEU A 49 -20.88 8.91 6.16
C LEU A 49 -21.65 7.64 6.52
N LYS A 50 -21.31 6.48 5.92
CA LYS A 50 -21.97 5.18 6.11
C LYS A 50 -23.49 5.15 5.86
N ALA A 51 -24.03 6.19 5.22
CA ALA A 51 -25.47 6.44 5.07
C ALA A 51 -26.23 5.40 4.22
N TYR A 52 -25.54 4.50 3.53
CA TYR A 52 -26.15 3.40 2.79
C TYR A 52 -25.56 2.03 3.14
N ARG A 53 -24.85 1.89 4.28
CA ARG A 53 -24.19 0.63 4.71
C ARG A 53 -25.14 -0.58 4.76
N ASP A 54 -26.43 -0.36 5.00
CA ASP A 54 -27.43 -1.43 5.12
C ASP A 54 -27.74 -2.09 3.75
N TYR A 55 -27.17 -1.54 2.66
CA TYR A 55 -27.17 -2.10 1.31
C TYR A 55 -25.82 -2.78 0.94
N ASP A 56 -24.94 -3.02 1.91
CA ASP A 56 -23.67 -3.75 1.75
C ASP A 56 -23.92 -5.26 1.59
N HIS A 57 -23.52 -5.84 0.46
CA HIS A 57 -23.71 -7.26 0.17
C HIS A 57 -22.51 -8.14 0.54
N LYS A 58 -21.30 -7.57 0.66
CA LYS A 58 -20.00 -8.26 0.94
C LYS A 58 -19.59 -9.43 0.02
N ASP A 59 -20.46 -9.88 -0.90
CA ASP A 59 -20.16 -10.85 -1.97
C ASP A 59 -18.96 -10.39 -2.85
N THR A 60 -17.86 -11.13 -2.74
CA THR A 60 -16.60 -10.91 -3.48
C THR A 60 -16.72 -11.21 -4.97
N LYS A 61 -17.53 -12.19 -5.37
CA LYS A 61 -17.76 -12.56 -6.78
C LYS A 61 -18.55 -11.46 -7.51
N ARG A 62 -19.46 -10.76 -6.83
CA ARG A 62 -20.10 -9.52 -7.35
C ARG A 62 -19.09 -8.39 -7.54
N ARG A 63 -18.13 -8.22 -6.63
CA ARG A 63 -17.03 -7.25 -6.73
C ARG A 63 -16.08 -7.57 -7.89
N GLU A 64 -15.63 -8.82 -8.02
CA GLU A 64 -14.77 -9.28 -9.13
C GLU A 64 -15.44 -9.05 -10.50
N ARG A 65 -16.73 -9.41 -10.62
CA ARG A 65 -17.53 -9.14 -11.82
C ARG A 65 -17.73 -7.63 -12.08
N TYR A 66 -17.64 -6.77 -11.07
CA TYR A 66 -17.67 -5.31 -11.26
C TYR A 66 -16.36 -4.84 -11.89
N TYR A 67 -15.21 -5.13 -11.28
CA TYR A 67 -13.89 -4.78 -11.84
C TYR A 67 -13.71 -5.29 -13.27
N LYS A 68 -14.09 -6.55 -13.57
CA LYS A 68 -13.96 -7.12 -14.93
C LYS A 68 -14.76 -6.36 -16.02
N ARG A 69 -15.76 -5.55 -15.66
CA ARG A 69 -16.50 -4.70 -16.61
C ARG A 69 -16.05 -3.25 -16.66
N HIS A 70 -15.42 -2.74 -15.60
CA HIS A 70 -15.12 -1.32 -15.43
C HIS A 70 -13.62 -1.00 -15.40
N GLY A 71 -12.77 -2.03 -15.43
CA GLY A 71 -11.31 -1.89 -15.43
C GLY A 71 -10.69 -1.66 -14.04
N PRO A 72 -9.35 -1.54 -13.98
CA PRO A 72 -8.67 -0.86 -12.89
C PRO A 72 -9.00 0.64 -12.90
N ILE A 73 -8.54 1.38 -11.88
CA ILE A 73 -8.55 2.84 -11.94
C ILE A 73 -7.54 3.29 -13.00
N ASP A 74 -7.91 4.31 -13.77
CA ASP A 74 -6.98 5.03 -14.63
C ASP A 74 -6.38 6.20 -13.84
N ASP A 75 -5.09 6.10 -13.50
CA ASP A 75 -4.35 7.10 -12.73
C ASP A 75 -4.19 8.43 -13.49
N GLN A 76 -4.45 8.45 -14.81
CA GLN A 76 -4.47 9.67 -15.63
C GLN A 76 -5.75 10.49 -15.40
N HIS A 77 -6.80 9.89 -14.84
CA HIS A 77 -8.12 10.51 -14.64
C HIS A 77 -8.60 10.41 -13.18
N PRO A 78 -7.89 11.02 -12.21
CA PRO A 78 -8.38 11.10 -10.84
C PRO A 78 -9.72 11.87 -10.78
N TYR A 79 -10.56 11.49 -9.81
CA TYR A 79 -11.86 12.11 -9.50
C TYR A 79 -13.01 11.88 -10.51
N THR A 80 -12.98 10.82 -11.32
CA THR A 80 -14.18 10.40 -12.09
C THR A 80 -15.28 9.84 -11.17
N PRO A 81 -16.55 9.75 -11.64
CA PRO A 81 -17.61 9.03 -10.92
C PRO A 81 -17.28 7.57 -10.63
N ASP A 82 -16.35 6.96 -11.38
CA ASP A 82 -15.90 5.59 -11.15
C ASP A 82 -14.84 5.49 -10.06
N CYS A 83 -13.91 6.45 -9.95
CA CYS A 83 -13.05 6.61 -8.78
C CYS A 83 -13.85 6.66 -7.47
N PHE A 84 -15.03 7.31 -7.47
CA PHE A 84 -15.89 7.39 -6.28
C PHE A 84 -16.91 6.24 -6.15
N ARG A 85 -17.44 5.67 -7.25
CA ARG A 85 -18.16 4.37 -7.17
C ARG A 85 -17.27 3.27 -6.59
N ASN A 86 -15.96 3.39 -6.78
CA ASN A 86 -14.97 2.54 -6.15
C ASN A 86 -14.89 2.70 -4.62
N GLN A 87 -15.40 3.76 -3.98
CA GLN A 87 -15.62 3.76 -2.52
C GLN A 87 -16.88 2.97 -2.06
N LEU A 88 -17.63 2.38 -2.99
CA LEU A 88 -18.79 1.53 -2.72
C LEU A 88 -18.55 0.07 -3.18
N TYR A 89 -17.81 -0.11 -4.28
CA TYR A 89 -17.50 -1.42 -4.87
C TYR A 89 -16.06 -1.87 -4.66
N SER A 90 -15.12 -0.95 -4.49
CA SER A 90 -13.69 -1.25 -4.40
C SER A 90 -13.15 -1.11 -2.97
N ARG A 91 -11.83 -1.23 -2.89
CA ARG A 91 -10.98 -0.86 -1.77
C ARG A 91 -11.09 0.66 -1.47
N LEU A 92 -10.58 1.08 -0.31
CA LEU A 92 -10.26 2.50 -0.02
C LEU A 92 -8.74 2.78 -0.22
N ILE A 93 -7.52 2.97 -0.72
CA ILE A 93 -6.29 2.76 0.07
C ILE A 93 -6.27 1.38 0.78
N ALA A 94 -7.28 0.51 0.58
CA ALA A 94 -7.38 -0.78 1.26
C ALA A 94 -6.53 -1.85 0.57
N GLY A 95 -5.24 -1.57 0.42
CA GLY A 95 -4.22 -2.58 0.15
C GLY A 95 -4.30 -3.74 1.17
N PHE A 96 -4.81 -3.44 2.38
CA PHE A 96 -4.60 -4.26 3.56
C PHE A 96 -5.81 -5.03 4.10
N ASP A 97 -7.00 -4.93 3.49
CA ASP A 97 -8.02 -5.96 3.67
C ASP A 97 -7.52 -7.26 3.00
N GLY A 98 -6.95 -8.16 3.83
CA GLY A 98 -6.35 -9.43 3.41
C GLY A 98 -4.85 -9.39 3.11
N PHE A 99 -4.12 -8.31 3.43
CA PHE A 99 -2.65 -8.30 3.45
C PHE A 99 -2.20 -8.47 4.90
N ASP A 100 -1.30 -9.41 5.15
CA ASP A 100 -0.76 -9.63 6.48
C ASP A 100 0.36 -8.61 6.78
N PHE A 101 -0.02 -7.45 7.32
CA PHE A 101 0.93 -6.44 7.79
C PHE A 101 1.95 -7.04 8.76
N VAL A 102 1.50 -7.90 9.67
CA VAL A 102 2.35 -8.47 10.72
C VAL A 102 3.32 -9.47 10.10
N GLY A 103 2.84 -10.33 9.20
CA GLY A 103 3.65 -11.30 8.47
C GLY A 103 4.69 -10.66 7.55
N GLU A 104 4.34 -9.62 6.78
CA GLU A 104 5.29 -8.95 5.89
C GLU A 104 6.26 -8.02 6.66
N LEU A 105 5.85 -7.39 7.76
CA LEU A 105 6.80 -6.74 8.69
C LEU A 105 7.77 -7.77 9.29
N THR A 106 7.26 -8.88 9.84
CA THR A 106 8.07 -9.99 10.38
C THR A 106 9.06 -10.54 9.33
N ARG A 107 8.64 -10.61 8.06
CA ARG A 107 9.48 -11.05 6.94
C ARG A 107 10.59 -10.04 6.63
N ILE A 108 10.27 -8.75 6.58
CA ILE A 108 11.25 -7.69 6.33
C ILE A 108 12.25 -7.59 7.49
N GLU A 109 11.78 -7.73 8.74
CA GLU A 109 12.65 -7.79 9.92
C GLU A 109 13.62 -8.98 9.84
N LYS A 110 13.15 -10.18 9.47
CA LYS A 110 14.03 -11.34 9.19
C LYS A 110 15.00 -11.14 8.03
N MET A 111 14.61 -10.37 7.01
CA MET A 111 15.52 -10.02 5.91
C MET A 111 16.61 -9.05 6.36
N ILE A 112 16.29 -8.12 7.26
CA ILE A 112 17.24 -7.20 7.90
C ILE A 112 18.19 -7.97 8.83
N GLU A 113 17.67 -8.82 9.71
CA GLU A 113 18.45 -9.74 10.58
C GLU A 113 19.45 -10.54 9.73
N SER A 114 18.99 -11.18 8.65
CA SER A 114 19.86 -11.95 7.74
C SER A 114 20.90 -11.09 7.00
N GLN A 115 20.65 -9.79 6.76
CA GLN A 115 21.69 -8.90 6.23
C GLN A 115 22.70 -8.51 7.32
N GLN A 116 22.25 -8.32 8.57
CA GLN A 116 23.11 -8.02 9.72
C GLN A 116 24.02 -9.20 10.05
N GLU A 117 23.52 -10.44 10.00
CA GLU A 117 24.31 -11.67 10.10
C GLU A 117 25.41 -11.71 9.03
N ARG A 118 25.07 -11.46 7.76
CA ARG A 118 26.05 -11.42 6.64
C ARG A 118 27.10 -10.32 6.80
N ILE A 119 26.74 -9.17 7.38
CA ILE A 119 27.70 -8.11 7.74
C ILE A 119 28.64 -8.61 8.84
N GLN A 120 28.08 -9.20 9.91
CA GLN A 120 28.86 -9.71 11.04
C GLN A 120 29.81 -10.85 10.62
N GLU A 121 29.40 -11.75 9.71
CA GLU A 121 30.24 -12.78 9.11
C GLU A 121 31.39 -12.17 8.30
N ALA A 122 31.09 -11.24 7.38
CA ALA A 122 32.11 -10.57 6.57
C ALA A 122 33.09 -9.75 7.44
N GLN A 123 32.60 -9.14 8.52
CA GLN A 123 33.41 -8.38 9.46
C GLN A 123 34.26 -9.28 10.37
N ASN A 124 33.77 -10.48 10.71
CA ASN A 124 34.56 -11.53 11.37
C ASN A 124 35.68 -12.06 10.44
N GLN A 125 35.38 -12.31 9.16
CA GLN A 125 36.38 -12.69 8.16
C GLN A 125 37.44 -11.60 7.97
N LEU A 126 37.01 -10.33 7.87
CA LEU A 126 37.90 -9.17 7.79
C LEU A 126 38.83 -9.09 9.02
N ASN A 127 38.32 -9.34 10.22
CA ASN A 127 39.11 -9.37 11.45
C ASN A 127 40.13 -10.53 11.50
N LEU A 128 39.79 -11.71 10.96
CA LEU A 128 40.73 -12.83 10.82
C LEU A 128 41.84 -12.50 9.81
N ILE A 129 41.48 -12.00 8.61
CA ILE A 129 42.44 -11.57 7.58
C ILE A 129 43.41 -10.52 8.15
N ASN A 130 42.88 -9.51 8.85
CA ASN A 130 43.69 -8.45 9.48
C ASN A 130 44.60 -8.93 10.63
N ARG A 131 44.41 -10.16 11.15
CA ARG A 131 45.14 -10.69 12.32
C ARG A 131 46.15 -11.78 11.96
N GLU A 132 45.82 -12.61 10.98
CA GLU A 132 46.59 -13.84 10.68
C GLU A 132 47.52 -13.69 9.47
N PHE A 133 47.39 -12.61 8.69
CA PHE A 133 48.14 -12.39 7.45
C PHE A 133 48.88 -11.04 7.46
N LEU A 134 50.09 -11.03 6.87
CA LEU A 134 50.85 -9.81 6.57
C LEU A 134 50.50 -9.36 5.15
N PRO A 135 50.19 -8.07 4.91
CA PRO A 135 49.46 -7.64 3.72
C PRO A 135 50.21 -7.89 2.40
N GLY A 136 49.72 -8.85 1.62
CA GLY A 136 50.08 -9.09 0.24
C GLY A 136 48.88 -9.05 -0.72
N ASP A 137 49.17 -9.18 -2.02
CA ASP A 137 48.18 -8.98 -3.09
C ASP A 137 46.97 -9.91 -2.99
N ILE A 138 47.18 -11.17 -2.55
CA ILE A 138 46.10 -12.16 -2.47
C ILE A 138 45.10 -11.81 -1.35
N GLU A 139 45.55 -11.38 -0.17
CA GLU A 139 44.61 -11.00 0.91
C GLU A 139 43.79 -9.76 0.55
N SER A 140 44.32 -8.84 -0.26
CA SER A 140 43.58 -7.67 -0.73
C SER A 140 42.26 -8.06 -1.41
N VAL A 141 42.27 -9.11 -2.24
CA VAL A 141 41.09 -9.60 -2.96
C VAL A 141 40.04 -10.18 -2.00
N TYR A 142 40.46 -10.82 -0.91
CA TYR A 142 39.52 -11.30 0.12
C TYR A 142 38.99 -10.15 0.99
N ARG A 143 39.83 -9.17 1.30
CA ARG A 143 39.47 -7.95 2.04
C ARG A 143 38.43 -7.12 1.30
N ASP A 144 38.66 -6.87 0.01
CA ASP A 144 37.78 -6.09 -0.84
C ASP A 144 36.46 -6.81 -1.10
N ARG A 145 36.46 -8.14 -1.19
CA ARG A 145 35.23 -8.96 -1.23
C ARG A 145 34.42 -8.85 0.06
N ALA A 146 35.06 -8.90 1.23
CA ALA A 146 34.38 -8.73 2.51
C ALA A 146 33.78 -7.33 2.65
N LEU A 147 34.54 -6.28 2.32
CA LEU A 147 34.06 -4.89 2.32
C LEU A 147 32.92 -4.66 1.31
N THR A 148 33.03 -5.22 0.10
CA THR A 148 31.95 -5.18 -0.89
C THR A 148 30.70 -5.86 -0.35
N ALA A 149 30.82 -7.07 0.23
CA ALA A 149 29.70 -7.80 0.80
C ALA A 149 29.04 -7.07 1.98
N MET A 150 29.79 -6.32 2.78
CA MET A 150 29.26 -5.46 3.85
C MET A 150 28.47 -4.29 3.25
N ASN A 151 29.06 -3.54 2.31
CA ASN A 151 28.41 -2.41 1.63
C ASN A 151 27.11 -2.84 0.94
N ASP A 152 27.17 -3.90 0.12
CA ASP A 152 26.04 -4.54 -0.55
C ASP A 152 24.90 -4.95 0.39
N SER A 153 25.19 -5.16 1.66
CA SER A 153 24.22 -5.60 2.68
C SER A 153 23.66 -4.40 3.45
N SER A 154 24.48 -3.37 3.71
CA SER A 154 24.02 -2.07 4.24
C SER A 154 23.02 -1.41 3.29
N ASP A 155 23.37 -1.35 1.99
CA ASP A 155 22.52 -0.84 0.91
C ASP A 155 21.15 -1.54 0.83
N LYS A 156 21.07 -2.80 1.28
CA LYS A 156 19.83 -3.58 1.36
C LYS A 156 19.08 -3.33 2.66
N ILE A 157 19.77 -3.19 3.80
CA ILE A 157 19.17 -2.82 5.09
C ILE A 157 18.48 -1.46 4.98
N ASP A 158 19.13 -0.44 4.42
CA ASP A 158 18.56 0.90 4.29
C ASP A 158 17.25 0.89 3.48
N ARG A 159 17.21 0.14 2.37
CA ARG A 159 16.00 -0.05 1.55
C ARG A 159 14.91 -0.82 2.30
N LEU A 160 15.28 -1.80 3.12
CA LEU A 160 14.34 -2.60 3.92
C LEU A 160 13.76 -1.82 5.11
N GLU A 161 14.56 -0.99 5.79
CA GLU A 161 14.07 -0.10 6.85
C GLU A 161 13.14 0.99 6.28
N ILE A 162 13.42 1.54 5.09
CA ILE A 162 12.49 2.44 4.39
C ILE A 162 11.14 1.74 4.14
N LEU A 163 11.15 0.53 3.56
CA LEU A 163 9.92 -0.24 3.30
C LEU A 163 9.16 -0.62 4.59
N LYS A 164 9.89 -0.94 5.67
CA LYS A 164 9.36 -1.24 7.00
C LYS A 164 8.69 -0.01 7.63
N ASP A 165 9.28 1.17 7.47
CA ASP A 165 8.68 2.44 7.93
C ASP A 165 7.48 2.87 7.07
N GLU A 166 7.51 2.64 5.75
CA GLU A 166 6.34 2.82 4.89
C GLU A 166 5.19 1.88 5.28
N LEU A 167 5.46 0.60 5.54
CA LEU A 167 4.45 -0.35 6.01
C LEU A 167 3.88 0.03 7.39
N LYS A 168 4.71 0.44 8.35
CA LYS A 168 4.23 0.98 9.64
C LYS A 168 3.33 2.20 9.47
N ARG A 169 3.69 3.14 8.57
CA ARG A 169 2.86 4.31 8.27
C ARG A 169 1.54 3.91 7.65
N LEU A 170 1.54 2.93 6.74
CA LEU A 170 0.33 2.39 6.11
C LEU A 170 -0.56 1.61 7.09
N GLN A 171 0.01 1.01 8.14
CA GLN A 171 -0.72 0.31 9.21
C GLN A 171 -1.53 1.26 10.12
N LEU A 172 -1.21 2.55 10.12
CA LEU A 172 -1.82 3.59 10.96
C LEU A 172 -2.91 4.41 10.24
N LEU A 173 -3.39 3.95 9.07
CA LEU A 173 -4.34 4.64 8.17
C LEU A 173 -5.66 3.87 7.94
#